data_AF-A0A485KGT1-F1
#
_entry.id   AF-A0A485KGT1-F1
#
_cell.length_a   1.000
_cell.length_b   1.000
_cell.length_c   1.000
_cell.angle_alpha   90.00
_cell.angle_beta   90.00
_cell.angle_gamma   90.00
#
_symmetry.space_group_name_H-M   'P 1'
#
loop_
_entity.id
_entity.type
_entity.pdbx_description
1 polymer ?
#
loop_
_entity_poly.entity_id
_entity_poly.type
_entity_poly.pdbx_seq_one_letter_code
_entity_poly.pdbx_strand_id
1 'polypeptide(L)'
;MDVRILTGSVKEVIDQNIQTTIMRRTSKTTYDMSLAKLMLETSVFGESWHAKKKRLQAASPFGHVTGWNVVSLISKSNDDMRQEVFALQLIAKFQDIFTDARLPLWLRSYRIVSTGHSTGLIETITDAQSLDALKKKPEYKSLRDHFERTYGASHAAHNTALHNYLHSLAAYSLVCYVLQIKDRHNGNILLDTQGHLVHIDFGFLLGIAPGGNWSLEAVPPFKLTKEMIEVLGGVQSPLFAKFVQLFTQGFLALQRHAEKIISMVEIMMHKSTFPCFQNRDVVRELQKLRDRFAETLPLDASVAHAIKLVKLSYKNKWTKRYDQFQKITNGILP
;
A
#
# COMPACT_ATOMS: atom_id res chain seq x y z
N MET A 1 29.65 2.81 -12.57
CA MET A 1 29.20 4.14 -12.14
C MET A 1 28.98 4.09 -10.63
N ASP A 2 29.70 4.94 -9.93
CA ASP A 2 30.21 4.79 -8.56
C ASP A 2 29.18 4.76 -7.43
N VAL A 3 29.44 3.86 -6.47
CA VAL A 3 28.67 3.59 -5.24
C VAL A 3 28.81 4.71 -4.19
N ARG A 4 29.69 5.70 -4.41
CA ARG A 4 30.06 6.71 -3.42
C ARG A 4 29.13 7.93 -3.31
N ILE A 5 28.20 8.13 -4.25
CA ILE A 5 27.35 9.34 -4.29
C ILE A 5 26.09 9.21 -3.40
N LEU A 6 25.65 7.98 -3.09
CA LEU A 6 24.40 7.74 -2.33
C LEU A 6 24.56 7.79 -0.80
N THR A 7 25.77 7.70 -0.27
CA THR A 7 26.03 7.63 1.19
C THR A 7 26.26 9.00 1.83
N GLY A 8 26.70 10.00 1.08
CA GLY A 8 26.97 11.36 1.59
C GLY A 8 25.70 12.18 1.90
N SER A 9 24.63 12.00 1.12
CA SER A 9 23.44 12.85 1.16
C SER A 9 22.50 12.62 2.36
N VAL A 10 22.67 11.53 3.12
CA VAL A 10 21.74 11.18 4.22
C VAL A 10 22.11 11.89 5.53
N LYS A 11 23.37 12.28 5.74
CA LYS A 11 23.82 12.97 6.95
C LYS A 11 23.43 14.46 6.99
N GLU A 12 23.38 15.13 5.84
CA GLU A 12 23.16 16.59 5.75
C GLU A 12 21.69 17.01 5.86
N VAL A 13 20.73 16.08 5.67
CA VAL A 13 19.29 16.38 5.62
C VAL A 13 18.62 16.37 7.01
N ILE A 14 19.35 15.95 8.06
CA ILE A 14 18.82 15.86 9.42
C ILE A 14 18.61 17.26 10.05
N ASP A 15 19.32 18.29 9.56
CA ASP A 15 19.32 19.63 10.18
C ASP A 15 18.24 20.60 9.65
N GLN A 16 17.49 20.25 8.59
CA GLN A 16 16.57 21.20 7.92
C GLN A 16 15.13 21.25 8.47
N ASN A 17 14.77 20.45 9.48
CA ASN A 17 13.38 20.28 9.94
C ASN A 17 12.82 21.39 10.87
N ILE A 18 13.49 22.54 10.99
CA ILE A 18 13.09 23.61 11.95
C ILE A 18 12.34 24.79 11.27
N GLN A 19 12.28 24.86 9.94
CA GLN A 19 11.72 26.02 9.23
C GLN A 19 10.18 25.98 8.99
N THR A 20 9.48 24.92 9.36
CA THR A 20 8.08 24.67 8.94
C THR A 20 7.00 25.44 9.73
N THR A 21 7.36 26.39 10.59
CA THR A 21 6.41 27.01 11.55
C THR A 21 5.72 28.30 11.06
N ILE A 22 6.03 28.84 9.87
CA ILE A 22 5.54 30.17 9.45
C ILE A 22 4.67 30.10 8.18
N MET A 23 3.44 29.57 8.24
CA MET A 23 2.43 29.75 7.17
C MET A 23 0.98 29.67 7.68
N ARG A 24 0.62 30.52 8.66
CA ARG A 24 -0.71 30.52 9.31
C ARG A 24 -1.64 31.67 8.91
N ARG A 25 -1.55 32.24 7.69
CA ARG A 25 -2.24 33.51 7.35
C ARG A 25 -3.13 33.59 6.10
N THR A 26 -3.49 32.50 5.42
CA THR A 26 -4.29 32.57 4.18
C THR A 26 -5.57 31.74 4.27
N SER A 27 -6.56 32.25 5.02
CA SER A 27 -7.81 31.54 5.35
C SER A 27 -9.06 31.97 4.56
N LYS A 28 -8.97 32.93 3.62
CA LYS A 28 -10.13 33.36 2.81
C LYS A 28 -10.09 32.90 1.35
N THR A 29 -8.92 32.86 0.71
CA THR A 29 -8.74 32.36 -0.67
C THR A 29 -8.84 30.83 -0.78
N THR A 30 -8.64 30.13 0.34
CA THR A 30 -8.67 28.67 0.48
C THR A 30 -10.06 28.08 0.27
N TYR A 31 -11.12 28.85 0.55
CA TYR A 31 -12.51 28.35 0.52
C TYR A 31 -13.05 28.23 -0.92
N ASP A 32 -12.84 29.25 -1.76
CA ASP A 32 -13.26 29.21 -3.17
C ASP A 32 -12.41 28.23 -4.00
N MET A 33 -11.09 28.16 -3.72
CA MET A 33 -10.24 27.11 -4.29
C MET A 33 -10.65 25.70 -3.84
N SER A 34 -11.12 25.54 -2.60
CA SER A 34 -11.61 24.26 -2.07
C SER A 34 -12.85 23.77 -2.81
N LEU A 35 -13.74 24.66 -3.25
CA LEU A 35 -14.97 24.27 -3.93
C LEU A 35 -14.71 23.81 -5.37
N ALA A 36 -13.88 24.55 -6.10
CA ALA A 36 -13.43 24.16 -7.45
C ALA A 36 -12.60 22.86 -7.41
N LYS A 37 -11.74 22.71 -6.40
CA LYS A 37 -10.98 21.47 -6.12
C LYS A 37 -11.89 20.28 -5.84
N LEU A 38 -12.91 20.46 -5.00
CA LEU A 38 -13.90 19.42 -4.68
C LEU A 38 -14.68 18.98 -5.94
N MET A 39 -15.06 19.94 -6.79
CA MET A 39 -15.77 19.70 -8.06
C MET A 39 -14.89 18.95 -9.08
N LEU A 40 -13.59 19.26 -9.15
CA LEU A 40 -12.63 18.57 -10.03
C LEU A 40 -12.29 17.16 -9.52
N GLU A 41 -12.12 17.00 -8.19
CA GLU A 41 -11.91 15.69 -7.54
C GLU A 41 -13.10 14.74 -7.77
N THR A 42 -14.33 15.25 -7.80
CA THR A 42 -15.54 14.45 -8.07
C THR A 42 -15.67 13.90 -9.48
N SER A 43 -15.01 14.47 -10.49
CA SER A 43 -15.11 13.93 -11.86
C SER A 43 -14.17 12.75 -12.07
N VAL A 44 -12.95 12.82 -11.50
CA VAL A 44 -11.92 11.80 -11.73
C VAL A 44 -12.16 10.56 -10.87
N PHE A 45 -12.59 10.72 -9.62
CA PHE A 45 -12.86 9.60 -8.69
C PHE A 45 -14.36 9.30 -8.50
N GLY A 46 -15.24 9.99 -9.24
CA GLY A 46 -16.69 9.89 -9.06
C GLY A 46 -17.17 10.64 -7.81
N GLU A 47 -18.41 10.38 -7.40
CA GLU A 47 -19.01 11.00 -6.20
C GLU A 47 -18.16 10.71 -4.95
N SER A 48 -17.71 11.76 -4.26
CA SER A 48 -16.97 11.61 -3.00
C SER A 48 -17.85 11.04 -1.90
N TRP A 49 -17.25 10.36 -0.93
CA TRP A 49 -17.98 9.75 0.18
C TRP A 49 -18.74 10.78 1.01
N HIS A 50 -18.18 11.98 1.17
CA HIS A 50 -18.85 13.10 1.83
C HIS A 50 -20.11 13.55 1.06
N ALA A 51 -20.00 13.70 -0.26
CA ALA A 51 -21.16 14.06 -1.10
C ALA A 51 -22.22 12.94 -1.06
N LYS A 52 -21.80 11.69 -1.16
CA LYS A 52 -22.68 10.51 -1.07
C LYS A 52 -23.41 10.46 0.27
N LYS A 53 -22.72 10.70 1.39
CA LYS A 53 -23.33 10.79 2.72
C LYS A 53 -24.39 11.88 2.78
N LYS A 54 -24.08 13.10 2.32
CA LYS A 54 -25.05 14.22 2.30
C LYS A 54 -26.29 13.89 1.47
N ARG A 55 -26.09 13.31 0.28
CA ARG A 55 -27.19 12.91 -0.60
C ARG A 55 -28.07 11.82 0.04
N LEU A 56 -27.45 10.81 0.65
CA LEU A 56 -28.17 9.75 1.36
C LEU A 56 -28.89 10.27 2.61
N GLN A 57 -28.31 11.24 3.32
CA GLN A 57 -28.94 11.88 4.47
C GLN A 57 -30.20 12.63 4.05
N ALA A 58 -30.11 13.45 3.00
CA ALA A 58 -31.24 14.20 2.47
C ALA A 58 -32.38 13.30 1.96
N ALA A 59 -32.05 12.12 1.42
CA ALA A 59 -33.03 11.15 0.95
C ALA A 59 -33.57 10.22 2.05
N SER A 60 -32.94 10.18 3.24
CA SER A 60 -33.31 9.26 4.31
C SER A 60 -34.49 9.82 5.13
N PRO A 61 -35.53 9.02 5.40
CA PRO A 61 -36.58 9.39 6.36
C PRO A 61 -36.03 9.75 7.75
N PHE A 62 -34.88 9.19 8.11
CA PHE A 62 -34.20 9.40 9.40
C PHE A 62 -33.04 10.39 9.33
N GLY A 63 -32.81 11.06 8.19
CA GLY A 63 -31.66 11.94 8.01
C GLY A 63 -31.59 13.13 8.97
N HIS A 64 -32.74 13.52 9.53
CA HIS A 64 -32.87 14.59 10.51
C HIS A 64 -32.50 14.17 11.95
N VAL A 65 -32.36 12.86 12.22
CA VAL A 65 -32.07 12.34 13.55
C VAL A 65 -30.64 12.70 13.96
N THR A 66 -30.46 13.24 15.16
CA THR A 66 -29.14 13.56 15.70
C THR A 66 -28.27 12.31 15.78
N GLY A 67 -27.06 12.39 15.24
CA GLY A 67 -26.14 11.24 15.19
C GLY A 67 -26.35 10.31 14.00
N TRP A 68 -27.26 10.64 13.06
CA TRP A 68 -27.40 9.89 11.81
C TRP A 68 -26.05 9.76 11.09
N ASN A 69 -25.75 8.54 10.64
CA ASN A 69 -24.53 8.25 9.92
C ASN A 69 -24.74 7.05 8.99
N VAL A 70 -23.90 6.95 7.97
CA VAL A 70 -23.88 5.81 7.05
C VAL A 70 -22.48 5.22 7.03
N VAL A 71 -22.45 3.89 7.03
CA VAL A 71 -21.26 3.08 6.81
C VAL A 71 -21.43 2.28 5.53
N SER A 72 -20.32 1.97 4.87
CA SER A 72 -20.31 1.19 3.63
C SER A 72 -19.50 -0.08 3.89
N LEU A 73 -20.12 -1.22 3.58
CA LEU A 73 -19.62 -2.57 3.87
C LEU A 73 -19.75 -3.42 2.61
N ILE A 74 -18.80 -4.33 2.40
CA ILE A 74 -18.92 -5.44 1.46
C ILE A 74 -19.27 -6.68 2.26
N SER A 75 -20.35 -7.36 1.87
CA SER A 75 -20.68 -8.68 2.40
C SER A 75 -19.99 -9.73 1.52
N LYS A 76 -19.05 -10.48 2.10
CA LYS A 76 -18.44 -11.65 1.44
C LYS A 76 -19.03 -12.93 2.02
N SER A 77 -19.38 -13.85 1.13
CA SER A 77 -19.85 -15.20 1.44
C SER A 77 -18.94 -16.23 0.76
N ASN A 78 -18.82 -17.41 1.36
CA ASN A 78 -17.96 -18.51 0.92
C ASN A 78 -16.46 -18.20 1.00
N ASP A 79 -16.05 -17.35 1.94
CA ASP A 79 -14.64 -16.96 2.12
C ASP A 79 -14.30 -16.90 3.62
N ASP A 80 -13.15 -17.45 4.01
CA ASP A 80 -12.68 -17.42 5.41
C ASP A 80 -11.87 -16.13 5.65
N MET A 81 -12.57 -15.13 6.16
CA MET A 81 -12.03 -13.79 6.35
C MET A 81 -11.06 -13.66 7.53
N ARG A 82 -10.91 -14.71 8.35
CA ARG A 82 -10.04 -14.67 9.54
C ARG A 82 -8.56 -14.55 9.15
N GLN A 83 -8.15 -15.14 8.02
CA GLN A 83 -6.79 -14.98 7.51
C GLN A 83 -6.52 -13.53 7.08
N GLU A 84 -7.49 -12.88 6.45
CA GLU A 84 -7.37 -11.47 6.05
C GLU A 84 -7.34 -10.54 7.27
N VAL A 85 -8.17 -10.81 8.29
CA VAL A 85 -8.10 -10.11 9.60
C VAL A 85 -6.70 -10.22 10.20
N PHE A 86 -6.09 -11.41 10.18
CA PHE A 86 -4.74 -11.62 10.69
C PHE A 86 -3.69 -10.83 9.89
N ALA A 87 -3.79 -10.81 8.55
CA ALA A 87 -2.92 -9.99 7.72
C ALA A 87 -3.03 -8.49 8.09
N LEU A 88 -4.25 -8.00 8.32
CA LEU A 88 -4.50 -6.61 8.71
C LEU A 88 -3.95 -6.27 10.10
N GLN A 89 -3.93 -7.22 11.04
CA GLN A 89 -3.26 -7.06 12.33
C GLN A 89 -1.74 -6.92 12.17
N LEU A 90 -1.12 -7.73 11.30
CA LEU A 90 0.30 -7.60 10.98
C LEU A 90 0.61 -6.25 10.32
N ILE A 91 -0.24 -5.80 9.38
CA ILE A 91 -0.11 -4.50 8.70
C ILE A 91 -0.22 -3.35 9.70
N ALA A 92 -1.18 -3.42 10.63
CA ALA A 92 -1.28 -2.44 11.72
C ALA A 92 -0.01 -2.43 12.56
N LYS A 93 0.57 -3.61 12.85
CA LYS A 93 1.83 -3.68 13.59
C LYS A 93 3.02 -3.09 12.83
N PHE A 94 3.06 -3.22 11.51
CA PHE A 94 4.07 -2.56 10.67
C PHE A 94 3.92 -1.03 10.74
N GLN A 95 2.69 -0.52 10.73
CA GLN A 95 2.42 0.90 10.89
C GLN A 95 2.92 1.42 12.25
N ASP A 96 2.70 0.68 13.34
CA ASP A 96 3.23 1.03 14.66
C ASP A 96 4.77 1.13 14.62
N ILE A 97 5.44 0.12 14.05
CA ILE A 97 6.91 0.09 13.94
C ILE A 97 7.45 1.29 13.15
N PHE A 98 6.80 1.64 12.05
CA PHE A 98 7.20 2.80 11.25
C PHE A 98 6.99 4.12 12.00
N THR A 99 5.90 4.23 12.75
CA THR A 99 5.59 5.38 13.59
C THR A 99 6.61 5.53 14.72
N ASP A 100 6.93 4.44 15.42
CA ASP A 100 7.97 4.39 16.46
C ASP A 100 9.35 4.79 15.91
N ALA A 101 9.65 4.39 14.67
CA ALA A 101 10.88 4.76 13.98
C ALA A 101 10.88 6.19 13.39
N ARG A 102 9.77 6.94 13.55
CA ARG A 102 9.56 8.28 12.97
C ARG A 102 9.73 8.33 11.45
N LEU A 103 9.32 7.25 10.78
CA LEU A 103 9.32 7.17 9.33
C LEU A 103 7.96 7.61 8.79
N PRO A 104 7.89 8.45 7.74
CA PRO A 104 6.63 8.86 7.13
C PRO A 104 6.06 7.75 6.23
N LEU A 105 6.21 6.48 6.61
CA LEU A 105 5.64 5.35 5.88
C LEU A 105 4.17 5.20 6.27
N TRP A 106 3.34 4.91 5.27
CA TRP A 106 1.89 4.95 5.43
C TRP A 106 1.25 3.64 4.96
N LEU A 107 0.48 3.03 5.85
CA LEU A 107 -0.34 1.85 5.62
C LEU A 107 -1.76 2.14 6.10
N ARG A 108 -2.74 1.64 5.34
CA ARG A 108 -4.13 1.65 5.76
C ARG A 108 -4.55 0.27 6.21
N SER A 109 -4.96 0.16 7.46
CA SER A 109 -5.74 -0.97 7.96
C SER A 109 -7.23 -0.64 7.85
N TYR A 110 -8.05 -1.63 7.51
CA TYR A 110 -9.51 -1.52 7.43
C TYR A 110 -10.14 -2.63 8.27
N ARG A 111 -11.40 -2.46 8.64
CA ARG A 111 -12.06 -3.40 9.55
C ARG A 111 -12.71 -4.53 8.77
N ILE A 112 -12.50 -5.74 9.28
CA ILE A 112 -13.21 -6.93 8.84
C ILE A 112 -13.85 -7.56 10.06
N VAL A 113 -15.13 -7.86 9.96
CA VAL A 113 -15.89 -8.60 10.97
C VAL A 113 -16.25 -9.95 10.38
N SER A 114 -15.62 -11.01 10.90
CA SER A 114 -16.03 -12.38 10.58
C SER A 114 -17.35 -12.65 11.29
N THR A 115 -18.41 -12.90 10.52
CA THR A 115 -19.76 -13.22 11.02
C THR A 115 -20.01 -14.71 11.12
N GLY A 116 -19.11 -15.53 10.56
CA GLY A 116 -19.14 -16.98 10.59
C GLY A 116 -17.87 -17.58 9.99
N HIS A 117 -17.85 -18.91 9.79
CA HIS A 117 -16.68 -19.61 9.24
C HIS A 117 -16.37 -19.25 7.78
N SER A 118 -17.38 -18.87 7.00
CA SER A 118 -17.29 -18.57 5.57
C SER A 118 -17.98 -17.27 5.20
N THR A 119 -18.31 -16.43 6.17
CA THR A 119 -19.00 -15.15 5.95
C THR A 119 -18.34 -14.04 6.75
N GLY A 120 -18.32 -12.85 6.16
CA GLY A 120 -17.82 -11.67 6.85
C GLY A 120 -18.22 -10.36 6.16
N LEU A 121 -18.10 -9.30 6.94
CA LEU A 121 -18.33 -7.92 6.50
C LEU A 121 -16.99 -7.20 6.46
N ILE A 122 -16.70 -6.57 5.33
CA ILE A 122 -15.47 -5.80 5.10
C ILE A 122 -15.86 -4.32 4.98
N GLU A 123 -15.22 -3.46 5.77
CA GLU A 123 -15.33 -2.02 5.61
C GLU A 123 -14.75 -1.59 4.26
N THR A 124 -15.56 -0.88 3.47
CA THR A 124 -15.09 -0.37 2.18
C THR A 124 -14.06 0.73 2.35
N ILE A 125 -13.02 0.70 1.52
CA ILE A 125 -12.13 1.85 1.32
C ILE A 125 -12.89 2.91 0.52
N THR A 126 -13.35 3.95 1.22
CA THR A 126 -14.02 5.09 0.61
C THR A 126 -13.02 5.99 -0.11
N ASP A 127 -13.51 6.73 -1.11
CA ASP A 127 -12.72 7.68 -1.91
C ASP A 127 -11.48 7.05 -2.56
N ALA A 128 -11.61 5.80 -3.02
CA ALA A 128 -10.55 5.08 -3.68
C ALA A 128 -11.08 4.23 -4.84
N GLN A 129 -10.23 4.03 -5.85
CA GLN A 129 -10.52 3.15 -7.00
C GLN A 129 -9.35 2.22 -7.25
N SER A 130 -9.62 0.99 -7.72
CA SER A 130 -8.54 0.09 -8.13
C SER A 130 -7.80 0.68 -9.33
N LEU A 131 -6.49 0.41 -9.43
CA LEU A 131 -5.70 0.81 -10.59
C LEU A 131 -6.26 0.18 -11.88
N ASP A 132 -6.86 -1.01 -11.80
CA ASP A 132 -7.58 -1.64 -12.92
C ASP A 132 -8.79 -0.81 -13.38
N ALA A 133 -9.67 -0.42 -12.44
CA ALA A 133 -10.83 0.41 -12.75
C ALA A 133 -10.41 1.76 -13.34
N LEU A 134 -9.31 2.34 -12.83
CA LEU A 134 -8.75 3.57 -13.36
C LEU A 134 -8.23 3.41 -14.80
N LYS A 135 -7.51 2.31 -15.08
CA LYS A 135 -6.98 1.98 -16.42
C LYS A 135 -8.06 1.70 -17.47
N LYS A 136 -9.22 1.22 -17.04
CA LYS A 136 -10.37 0.93 -17.92
C LYS A 136 -11.11 2.19 -18.39
N LYS A 137 -10.83 3.36 -17.79
CA LYS A 137 -11.48 4.61 -18.19
C LYS A 137 -10.99 5.07 -19.57
N PRO A 138 -11.89 5.51 -20.47
CA PRO A 138 -11.51 5.95 -21.83
C PRO A 138 -10.43 7.04 -21.87
N GLU A 139 -10.42 7.92 -20.87
CA GLU A 139 -9.48 9.03 -20.76
C GLU A 139 -8.09 8.63 -20.22
N TYR A 140 -7.91 7.40 -19.74
CA TYR A 140 -6.67 6.96 -19.13
C TYR A 140 -5.53 6.85 -20.16
N LYS A 141 -4.43 7.60 -19.94
CA LYS A 141 -3.20 7.46 -20.75
C LYS A 141 -2.08 6.77 -19.99
N SER A 142 -1.83 7.21 -18.77
CA SER A 142 -0.85 6.61 -17.86
C SER A 142 -1.16 7.03 -16.42
N LEU A 143 -0.60 6.32 -15.44
CA LEU A 143 -0.76 6.70 -14.04
C LEU A 143 -0.16 8.09 -13.75
N ARG A 144 0.97 8.43 -14.37
CA ARG A 144 1.58 9.76 -14.23
C ARG A 144 0.66 10.86 -14.75
N ASP A 145 0.12 10.69 -15.96
CA ASP A 145 -0.81 11.64 -16.56
C ASP A 145 -2.11 11.77 -15.72
N HIS A 146 -2.57 10.68 -15.08
CA HIS A 146 -3.65 10.76 -14.11
C HIS A 146 -3.29 11.64 -12.89
N PHE A 147 -2.07 11.51 -12.34
CA PHE A 147 -1.60 12.37 -11.24
C PHE A 147 -1.49 13.85 -11.66
N GLU A 148 -1.02 14.11 -12.87
CA GLU A 148 -0.92 15.46 -13.44
C GLU A 148 -2.32 16.08 -13.63
N ARG A 149 -3.30 15.33 -14.14
CA ARG A 149 -4.67 15.85 -14.31
C ARG A 149 -5.42 16.03 -12.99
N THR A 150 -5.26 15.10 -12.06
CA THR A 150 -6.01 15.12 -10.79
C THR A 150 -5.45 16.18 -9.85
N TYR A 151 -4.13 16.26 -9.73
CA TYR A 151 -3.48 17.06 -8.69
C TYR A 151 -2.70 18.26 -9.24
N GLY A 152 -2.43 18.31 -10.56
CA GLY A 152 -1.54 19.30 -11.18
C GLY A 152 -2.08 20.72 -11.25
N ALA A 153 -3.36 20.95 -10.93
CA ALA A 153 -3.93 22.30 -10.82
C ALA A 153 -3.26 23.15 -9.71
N SER A 154 -2.63 22.50 -8.72
CA SER A 154 -1.86 23.17 -7.67
C SER A 154 -0.57 22.42 -7.40
N HIS A 155 0.58 23.11 -7.53
CA HIS A 155 1.89 22.53 -7.20
C HIS A 155 1.94 21.94 -5.79
N ALA A 156 1.33 22.60 -4.80
CA ALA A 156 1.28 22.11 -3.43
C ALA A 156 0.44 20.82 -3.31
N ALA A 157 -0.72 20.76 -3.96
CA ALA A 157 -1.57 19.57 -3.95
C ALA A 157 -0.90 18.39 -4.69
N HIS A 158 -0.30 18.66 -5.85
CA HIS A 158 0.45 17.67 -6.61
C HIS A 158 1.62 17.09 -5.81
N ASN A 159 2.43 17.94 -5.19
CA ASN A 159 3.54 17.50 -4.35
C ASN A 159 3.05 16.66 -3.17
N THR A 160 1.96 17.08 -2.50
CA THR A 160 1.36 16.32 -1.40
C THR A 160 0.92 14.93 -1.85
N ALA A 161 0.21 14.83 -2.98
CA ALA A 161 -0.23 13.55 -3.53
C ALA A 161 0.94 12.65 -3.93
N LEU A 162 2.00 13.20 -4.52
CA LEU A 162 3.23 12.46 -4.84
C LEU A 162 3.93 11.93 -3.59
N HIS A 163 3.97 12.71 -2.50
CA HIS A 163 4.52 12.25 -1.22
C HIS A 163 3.66 11.15 -0.59
N ASN A 164 2.34 11.28 -0.59
CA ASN A 164 1.40 10.25 -0.15
C ASN A 164 1.56 8.94 -0.94
N TYR A 165 1.69 9.06 -2.26
CA TYR A 165 1.98 7.93 -3.16
C TYR A 165 3.32 7.27 -2.83
N LEU A 166 4.38 8.08 -2.68
CA LEU A 166 5.71 7.61 -2.32
C LEU A 166 5.73 6.85 -0.99
N HIS A 167 5.11 7.42 0.05
CA HIS A 167 5.07 6.89 1.40
C HIS A 167 4.33 5.54 1.45
N SER A 168 3.17 5.47 0.80
CA SER A 168 2.36 4.25 0.71
C SER A 168 3.02 3.18 -0.16
N LEU A 169 3.60 3.55 -1.31
CA LEU A 169 4.32 2.62 -2.18
C LEU A 169 5.49 1.96 -1.45
N ALA A 170 6.31 2.74 -0.73
CA ALA A 170 7.42 2.20 0.06
C ALA A 170 6.94 1.26 1.17
N ALA A 171 5.89 1.65 1.90
CA ALA A 171 5.36 0.86 3.01
C ALA A 171 4.75 -0.47 2.54
N TYR A 172 3.89 -0.45 1.53
CA TYR A 172 3.28 -1.67 1.00
C TYR A 172 4.30 -2.57 0.28
N SER A 173 5.38 -2.01 -0.28
CA SER A 173 6.48 -2.81 -0.84
C SER A 173 7.19 -3.65 0.25
N LEU A 174 7.41 -3.06 1.44
CA LEU A 174 7.97 -3.76 2.60
C LEU A 174 7.01 -4.84 3.11
N VAL A 175 5.73 -4.51 3.24
CA VAL A 175 4.67 -5.46 3.65
C VAL A 175 4.63 -6.66 2.69
N CYS A 176 4.59 -6.42 1.38
CA CYS A 176 4.54 -7.49 0.38
C CYS A 176 5.78 -8.40 0.44
N TYR A 177 6.96 -7.81 0.63
CA TYR A 177 8.21 -8.57 0.74
C TYR A 177 8.24 -9.45 1.99
N VAL A 178 8.01 -8.87 3.17
CA VAL A 178 8.15 -9.58 4.46
C VAL A 178 7.05 -10.64 4.61
N LEU A 179 5.80 -10.29 4.31
CA LEU A 179 4.66 -11.20 4.46
C LEU A 179 4.44 -12.10 3.23
N GLN A 180 5.23 -11.95 2.18
CA GLN A 180 5.11 -12.72 0.93
C GLN A 180 3.68 -12.72 0.38
N ILE A 181 3.06 -11.55 0.38
CA ILE A 181 1.69 -11.37 -0.13
C ILE A 181 1.70 -11.62 -1.63
N LYS A 182 0.94 -12.63 -2.06
CA LYS A 182 0.78 -12.97 -3.49
C LYS A 182 -0.46 -12.28 -4.06
N ASP A 183 -0.81 -12.61 -5.30
CA ASP A 183 -1.97 -12.05 -6.00
C ASP A 183 -2.00 -10.51 -5.99
N ARG A 184 -0.84 -9.89 -6.25
CA ARG A 184 -0.70 -8.42 -6.32
C ARG A 184 -0.84 -7.98 -7.76
N HIS A 185 -2.08 -7.74 -8.19
CA HIS A 185 -2.42 -7.18 -9.50
C HIS A 185 -3.16 -5.83 -9.35
N ASN A 186 -3.42 -5.13 -10.45
CA ASN A 186 -4.00 -3.77 -10.42
C ASN A 186 -5.44 -3.72 -9.90
N GLY A 187 -6.16 -4.84 -9.88
CA GLY A 187 -7.44 -4.98 -9.17
C GLY A 187 -7.34 -4.91 -7.63
N ASN A 188 -6.21 -5.34 -7.05
CA ASN A 188 -6.00 -5.43 -5.58
C ASN A 188 -5.18 -4.26 -5.03
N ILE A 189 -4.86 -3.27 -5.89
CA ILE A 189 -4.12 -2.07 -5.53
C ILE A 189 -5.03 -0.89 -5.86
N LEU A 190 -5.47 -0.19 -4.82
CA LEU A 190 -6.31 0.99 -4.92
C LEU A 190 -5.46 2.24 -4.88
N LEU A 191 -5.94 3.30 -5.52
CA LEU A 191 -5.46 4.66 -5.39
C LEU A 191 -6.58 5.48 -4.75
N ASP A 192 -6.28 6.14 -3.63
CA ASP A 192 -7.22 7.07 -2.99
C ASP A 192 -7.11 8.49 -3.57
N THR A 193 -8.11 9.33 -3.28
CA THR A 193 -8.18 10.74 -3.71
C THR A 193 -7.08 11.63 -3.11
N GLN A 194 -6.30 11.14 -2.15
CA GLN A 194 -5.16 11.86 -1.58
C GLN A 194 -3.82 11.41 -2.21
N GLY A 195 -3.84 10.43 -3.11
CA GLY A 195 -2.67 9.90 -3.79
C GLY A 195 -2.04 8.68 -3.11
N HIS A 196 -2.60 8.13 -2.04
CA HIS A 196 -2.05 6.91 -1.43
C HIS A 196 -2.43 5.66 -2.23
N LEU A 197 -1.50 4.72 -2.29
CA LEU A 197 -1.79 3.35 -2.63
C LEU A 197 -2.36 2.62 -1.41
N VAL A 198 -3.41 1.82 -1.62
CA VAL A 198 -4.01 0.96 -0.59
C VAL A 198 -4.11 -0.45 -1.17
N HIS A 199 -3.37 -1.40 -0.60
CA HIS A 199 -3.51 -2.80 -0.99
C HIS A 199 -4.72 -3.40 -0.26
N ILE A 200 -5.49 -4.23 -0.96
CA ILE A 200 -6.62 -4.99 -0.40
C ILE A 200 -6.47 -6.48 -0.72
N ASP A 201 -7.37 -7.29 -0.16
CA ASP A 201 -7.46 -8.73 -0.38
C ASP A 201 -6.16 -9.45 -0.02
N PHE A 202 -5.96 -9.70 1.27
CA PHE A 202 -4.74 -10.38 1.76
C PHE A 202 -4.92 -11.90 1.90
N GLY A 203 -5.81 -12.49 1.11
CA GLY A 203 -6.13 -13.93 1.15
C GLY A 203 -4.97 -14.87 0.78
N PHE A 204 -3.88 -14.34 0.21
CA PHE A 204 -2.68 -15.10 -0.14
C PHE A 204 -1.44 -14.63 0.63
N LEU A 205 -1.45 -14.90 1.93
CA LEU A 205 -0.41 -14.51 2.89
C LEU A 205 0.66 -15.61 3.06
N LEU A 206 1.89 -15.24 3.43
CA LEU A 206 3.01 -16.16 3.74
C LEU A 206 3.34 -17.15 2.61
N GLY A 207 3.20 -16.68 1.36
CA GLY A 207 3.62 -17.45 0.19
C GLY A 207 2.68 -18.58 -0.20
N ILE A 208 1.41 -18.60 0.24
CA ILE A 208 0.38 -19.26 -0.57
C ILE A 208 0.25 -18.48 -1.88
N ALA A 209 0.16 -19.16 -3.01
CA ALA A 209 -0.20 -18.54 -4.28
C ALA A 209 -1.51 -19.13 -4.82
N PRO A 210 -2.32 -18.33 -5.54
CA PRO A 210 -3.44 -18.88 -6.29
C PRO A 210 -2.92 -19.91 -7.30
N GLY A 211 -3.46 -21.14 -7.25
CA GLY A 211 -3.09 -22.22 -8.17
C GLY A 211 -1.91 -23.11 -7.76
N GLY A 212 -1.45 -23.05 -6.50
CA GLY A 212 -0.47 -24.01 -5.94
C GLY A 212 0.98 -23.48 -5.86
N ASN A 213 1.95 -24.38 -5.65
CA ASN A 213 3.38 -24.06 -5.47
C ASN A 213 4.10 -23.69 -6.79
N TRP A 214 3.61 -22.69 -7.51
CA TRP A 214 4.36 -22.10 -8.61
C TRP A 214 5.70 -21.56 -8.06
N SER A 215 6.81 -22.03 -8.64
CA SER A 215 8.18 -21.91 -8.12
C SER A 215 8.49 -20.56 -7.45
N LEU A 216 8.67 -20.59 -6.13
CA LEU A 216 8.88 -19.42 -5.27
C LEU A 216 10.11 -18.57 -5.66
N GLU A 217 11.12 -19.18 -6.30
CA GLU A 217 12.36 -18.49 -6.70
C GLU A 217 12.18 -17.47 -7.83
N ALA A 218 11.07 -17.57 -8.55
CA ALA A 218 10.82 -16.76 -9.73
C ALA A 218 10.02 -15.49 -9.41
N VAL A 219 9.28 -15.45 -8.29
CA VAL A 219 8.38 -14.33 -7.98
C VAL A 219 9.19 -13.13 -7.46
N PRO A 220 8.99 -11.90 -7.98
CA PRO A 220 9.66 -10.72 -7.46
C PRO A 220 9.33 -10.50 -5.98
N PRO A 221 10.22 -9.83 -5.24
CA PRO A 221 9.96 -9.46 -3.84
C PRO A 221 8.63 -8.71 -3.65
N PHE A 222 8.31 -7.79 -4.57
CA PHE A 222 7.04 -7.06 -4.61
C PHE A 222 6.76 -6.51 -6.03
N LYS A 223 5.54 -6.03 -6.27
CA LYS A 223 5.16 -5.41 -7.56
C LYS A 223 5.71 -3.99 -7.65
N LEU A 224 6.63 -3.75 -8.58
CA LEU A 224 7.17 -2.42 -8.89
C LEU A 224 7.28 -2.23 -10.41
N THR A 225 6.25 -1.63 -11.00
CA THR A 225 6.16 -1.46 -12.46
C THR A 225 6.88 -0.21 -12.94
N LYS A 226 7.12 -0.12 -14.26
CA LYS A 226 7.67 1.10 -14.90
C LYS A 226 6.76 2.30 -14.64
N GLU A 227 5.47 2.10 -14.84
CA GLU A 227 4.44 3.13 -14.67
C GLU A 227 4.40 3.65 -13.23
N MET A 228 4.53 2.78 -12.23
CA MET A 228 4.60 3.19 -10.82
C MET A 228 5.78 4.13 -10.53
N ILE A 229 6.93 3.90 -11.19
CA ILE A 229 8.12 4.74 -11.04
C ILE A 229 8.02 6.01 -11.90
N GLU A 230 7.30 5.97 -13.02
CA GLU A 230 7.05 7.16 -13.85
C GLU A 230 6.25 8.23 -13.09
N VAL A 231 5.35 7.84 -12.18
CA VAL A 231 4.68 8.78 -11.24
C VAL A 231 5.69 9.53 -10.37
N LEU A 232 6.75 8.84 -9.92
CA LEU A 232 7.85 9.47 -9.17
C LEU A 232 8.82 10.26 -10.06
N GLY A 233 8.58 10.36 -11.37
CA GLY A 233 9.47 11.05 -12.30
C GLY A 233 10.60 10.19 -12.90
N GLY A 234 10.56 8.87 -12.71
CA GLY A 234 11.54 7.95 -13.30
C GLY A 234 12.68 7.55 -12.36
N VAL A 235 13.52 6.62 -12.80
CA VAL A 235 14.61 6.03 -11.97
C VAL A 235 15.73 7.00 -11.61
N GLN A 236 15.84 8.13 -12.32
CA GLN A 236 16.84 9.17 -12.05
C GLN A 236 16.27 10.32 -11.21
N SER A 237 15.00 10.25 -10.79
CA SER A 237 14.37 11.35 -10.09
C SER A 237 14.77 11.39 -8.60
N PRO A 238 14.74 12.59 -7.98
CA PRO A 238 14.91 12.72 -6.53
C PRO A 238 13.85 11.95 -5.74
N LEU A 239 12.62 11.87 -6.22
CA LEU A 239 11.55 11.13 -5.55
C LEU A 239 11.78 9.61 -5.60
N PHE A 240 12.36 9.07 -6.67
CA PHE A 240 12.75 7.66 -6.70
C PHE A 240 13.93 7.39 -5.77
N ALA A 241 14.91 8.29 -5.68
CA ALA A 241 15.96 8.19 -4.67
C ALA A 241 15.37 8.19 -3.25
N LYS A 242 14.36 9.04 -3.00
CA LYS A 242 13.63 9.07 -1.73
C LYS A 242 12.86 7.77 -1.46
N PHE A 243 12.28 7.15 -2.49
CA PHE A 243 11.62 5.85 -2.37
C PHE A 243 12.61 4.79 -1.89
N VAL A 244 13.78 4.70 -2.52
CA VAL A 244 14.82 3.75 -2.11
C VAL A 244 15.27 4.04 -0.67
N GLN A 245 15.46 5.31 -0.31
CA GLN A 245 15.81 5.71 1.06
C GLN A 245 14.76 5.25 2.08
N LEU A 246 13.48 5.55 1.86
CA LEU A 246 12.39 5.20 2.77
C LEU A 246 12.18 3.69 2.85
N PHE A 247 12.28 2.97 1.72
CA PHE A 247 12.24 1.51 1.69
C PHE A 247 13.36 0.91 2.54
N THR A 248 14.61 1.37 2.36
CA THR A 248 15.75 0.89 3.16
C THR A 248 15.61 1.23 4.64
N GLN A 249 15.19 2.45 4.98
CA GLN A 249 14.97 2.85 6.37
C GLN A 249 13.85 2.02 7.03
N GLY A 250 12.75 1.79 6.31
CA GLY A 250 11.66 0.93 6.77
C GLY A 250 12.08 -0.53 6.91
N PHE A 251 12.90 -1.06 6.00
CA PHE A 251 13.48 -2.40 6.10
C PHE A 251 14.30 -2.54 7.39
N LEU A 252 15.19 -1.60 7.67
CA LEU A 252 15.99 -1.60 8.90
C LEU A 252 15.14 -1.46 10.16
N ALA A 253 14.05 -0.67 10.11
CA ALA A 253 13.12 -0.56 11.22
C ALA A 253 12.40 -1.88 11.50
N LEU A 254 11.98 -2.59 10.45
CA LEU A 254 11.38 -3.92 10.56
C LEU A 254 12.39 -4.97 11.04
N GLN A 255 13.62 -4.95 10.53
CA GLN A 255 14.70 -5.84 10.98
C GLN A 255 14.91 -5.75 12.50
N ARG A 256 14.95 -4.53 13.06
CA ARG A 256 15.08 -4.32 14.52
C ARG A 256 13.89 -4.81 15.35
N HIS A 257 12.75 -5.04 14.71
CA HIS A 257 11.50 -5.44 15.36
C HIS A 257 10.98 -6.80 14.87
N ALA A 258 11.83 -7.58 14.22
CA ALA A 258 11.47 -8.82 13.55
C ALA A 258 10.75 -9.79 14.50
N GLU A 259 11.30 -9.99 15.70
CA GLU A 259 10.72 -10.87 16.72
C GLU A 259 9.27 -10.52 17.07
N LYS A 260 8.88 -9.24 17.12
CA LYS A 260 7.47 -8.86 17.36
C LYS A 260 6.53 -9.42 16.29
N ILE A 261 6.96 -9.38 15.03
CA ILE A 261 6.17 -9.89 13.90
C ILE A 261 6.21 -11.42 13.85
N ILE A 262 7.40 -12.00 14.06
CA ILE A 262 7.59 -13.46 14.06
C ILE A 262 6.75 -14.11 15.15
N SER A 263 6.76 -13.58 16.39
CA SER A 263 5.96 -14.11 17.49
C SER A 263 4.45 -14.01 17.21
N MET A 264 3.96 -12.93 16.58
CA MET A 264 2.55 -12.84 16.17
C MET A 264 2.17 -13.94 15.18
N VAL A 265 3.06 -14.24 14.22
CA VAL A 265 2.87 -15.34 13.26
C VAL A 265 2.93 -16.69 13.96
N GLU A 266 3.91 -16.92 14.82
CA GLU A 266 4.06 -18.17 15.58
C GLU A 266 2.83 -18.47 16.44
N ILE A 267 2.33 -17.48 17.19
CA ILE A 267 1.10 -17.63 17.99
C ILE A 267 -0.08 -17.99 17.09
N MET A 268 -0.25 -17.30 15.96
CA MET A 268 -1.35 -17.56 15.03
C MET A 268 -1.19 -18.90 14.30
N MET A 269 0.01 -19.45 14.18
CA MET A 269 0.23 -20.76 13.56
C MET A 269 -0.23 -21.92 14.43
N HIS A 270 -0.19 -21.76 15.75
CA HIS A 270 -0.50 -22.84 16.68
C HIS A 270 -1.94 -23.35 16.52
N LYS A 271 -2.09 -24.57 15.98
CA LYS A 271 -3.36 -25.26 15.70
C LYS A 271 -4.34 -24.45 14.82
N SER A 272 -3.82 -23.61 13.92
CA SER A 272 -4.65 -22.78 13.07
C SER A 272 -5.21 -23.53 11.86
N THR A 273 -6.46 -23.21 11.53
CA THR A 273 -7.14 -23.71 10.34
C THR A 273 -6.89 -22.84 9.12
N PHE A 274 -6.08 -21.78 9.19
CA PHE A 274 -5.90 -20.87 8.06
C PHE A 274 -5.17 -21.54 6.91
N PRO A 275 -5.60 -21.31 5.65
CA PRO A 275 -4.93 -21.86 4.47
C PRO A 275 -3.42 -21.62 4.46
N CYS A 276 -2.92 -20.51 5.01
CA CYS A 276 -1.49 -20.19 5.07
C CYS A 276 -0.65 -21.12 5.94
N PHE A 277 -1.30 -21.88 6.84
CA PHE A 277 -0.64 -22.75 7.80
C PHE A 277 -0.99 -24.23 7.63
N GLN A 278 -2.07 -24.53 6.92
CA GLN A 278 -2.48 -25.91 6.66
C GLN A 278 -1.40 -26.69 5.90
N ASN A 279 -1.09 -27.90 6.39
CA ASN A 279 -0.13 -28.83 5.79
C ASN A 279 1.29 -28.25 5.58
N ARG A 280 1.69 -27.29 6.43
CA ARG A 280 3.04 -26.70 6.39
C ARG A 280 3.83 -27.05 7.66
N ASP A 281 5.13 -27.20 7.48
CA ASP A 281 6.09 -27.32 8.59
C ASP A 281 6.27 -25.93 9.24
N VAL A 282 5.76 -25.80 10.47
CA VAL A 282 5.76 -24.54 11.23
C VAL A 282 7.17 -23.99 11.40
N VAL A 283 8.12 -24.85 11.79
CA VAL A 283 9.51 -24.45 12.07
C VAL A 283 10.15 -23.93 10.79
N ARG A 284 9.95 -24.65 9.68
CA ARG A 284 10.50 -24.24 8.37
C ARG A 284 9.91 -22.92 7.88
N GLU A 285 8.60 -22.71 8.02
CA GLU A 285 7.95 -21.48 7.54
C GLU A 285 8.31 -20.27 8.41
N LEU A 286 8.44 -20.45 9.73
CA LEU A 286 8.96 -19.41 10.62
C LEU A 286 10.41 -19.08 10.30
N GLN A 287 11.26 -20.08 10.03
CA GLN A 287 12.64 -19.83 9.61
C GLN A 287 12.70 -19.04 8.30
N LYS A 288 11.89 -19.40 7.30
CA LYS A 288 11.79 -18.60 6.06
C LYS A 288 11.34 -17.17 6.31
N LEU A 289 10.43 -16.95 7.27
CA LEU A 289 10.01 -15.60 7.66
C LEU A 289 11.16 -14.84 8.31
N ARG A 290 11.88 -15.46 9.25
CA ARG A 290 13.05 -14.90 9.90
C ARG A 290 14.14 -14.52 8.90
N ASP A 291 14.43 -15.39 7.94
CA ASP A 291 15.43 -15.16 6.89
C ASP A 291 15.12 -13.89 6.06
N ARG A 292 13.84 -13.51 5.91
CA ARG A 292 13.44 -12.29 5.19
C ARG A 292 13.72 -11.00 5.95
N PHE A 293 13.81 -11.04 7.27
CA PHE A 293 14.26 -9.90 8.06
C PHE A 293 15.79 -9.72 7.99
N ALA A 294 16.51 -10.79 7.62
CA ALA A 294 17.97 -10.80 7.50
C ALA A 294 18.69 -10.29 8.76
N GLU A 295 18.20 -10.64 9.95
CA GLU A 295 18.63 -10.11 11.26
C GLU A 295 20.15 -10.23 11.52
N THR A 296 20.80 -11.22 10.91
CA THR A 296 22.24 -11.47 11.07
C THR A 296 23.12 -10.57 10.22
N LEU A 297 22.56 -9.82 9.27
CA LEU A 297 23.34 -8.94 8.40
C LEU A 297 23.78 -7.66 9.14
N PRO A 298 25.07 -7.26 9.02
CA PRO A 298 25.53 -5.94 9.43
C PRO A 298 24.83 -4.82 8.65
N LEU A 299 24.82 -3.60 9.20
CA LEU A 299 24.11 -2.45 8.63
C LEU A 299 24.38 -2.23 7.13
N ASP A 300 25.65 -2.23 6.71
CA ASP A 300 26.02 -2.01 5.30
C ASP A 300 25.49 -3.12 4.39
N ALA A 301 25.52 -4.37 4.87
CA ALA A 301 24.97 -5.52 4.15
C ALA A 301 23.44 -5.47 4.09
N SER A 302 22.76 -5.05 5.16
CA SER A 302 21.31 -4.84 5.18
C SER A 302 20.87 -3.74 4.20
N VAL A 303 21.62 -2.63 4.14
CA VAL A 303 21.38 -1.56 3.16
C VAL A 303 21.54 -2.08 1.74
N ALA A 304 22.63 -2.80 1.46
CA ALA A 304 22.87 -3.40 0.15
C ALA A 304 21.77 -4.42 -0.23
N HIS A 305 21.32 -5.23 0.73
CA HIS A 305 20.23 -6.18 0.56
C HIS A 305 18.91 -5.48 0.23
N ALA A 306 18.52 -4.45 0.98
CA ALA A 306 17.31 -3.68 0.70
C ALA A 306 17.32 -3.06 -0.71
N ILE A 307 18.45 -2.49 -1.13
CA ILE A 307 18.63 -1.94 -2.48
C ILE A 307 18.53 -3.05 -3.54
N LYS A 308 19.09 -4.23 -3.27
CA LYS A 308 18.98 -5.40 -4.15
C LYS A 308 17.51 -5.82 -4.32
N LEU A 309 16.70 -5.81 -3.27
CA LEU A 309 15.27 -6.14 -3.36
C LEU A 309 14.49 -5.18 -4.27
N VAL A 310 14.79 -3.88 -4.19
CA VAL A 310 14.21 -2.88 -5.11
C VAL A 310 14.61 -3.17 -6.55
N LYS A 311 15.89 -3.45 -6.81
CA LYS A 311 16.41 -3.77 -8.15
C LYS A 311 15.76 -5.02 -8.73
N LEU A 312 15.59 -6.08 -7.92
CA LEU A 312 14.96 -7.33 -8.35
C LEU A 312 13.45 -7.17 -8.65
N SER A 313 12.79 -6.25 -7.96
CA SER A 313 11.36 -5.98 -8.13
C SER A 313 11.08 -5.11 -9.36
N TYR A 314 11.97 -4.17 -9.67
CA TYR A 314 11.78 -3.25 -10.79
C TYR A 314 11.75 -3.97 -12.15
N LYS A 315 10.66 -3.77 -12.92
CA LYS A 315 10.47 -4.34 -14.27
C LYS A 315 10.63 -5.87 -14.32
N ASN A 316 10.31 -6.56 -13.23
CA ASN A 316 10.46 -8.00 -13.16
C ASN A 316 9.59 -8.72 -14.22
N LYS A 317 10.17 -9.71 -14.91
CA LYS A 317 9.51 -10.47 -15.97
C LYS A 317 8.28 -11.24 -15.46
N TRP A 318 8.31 -11.69 -14.20
CA TRP A 318 7.21 -12.42 -13.59
C TRP A 318 6.02 -11.54 -13.26
N THR A 319 6.24 -10.29 -12.83
CA THR A 319 5.14 -9.31 -12.72
C THR A 319 4.38 -9.20 -14.03
N LYS A 320 5.11 -9.06 -15.15
CA LYS A 320 4.47 -8.94 -16.47
C LYS A 320 3.70 -10.20 -16.87
N ARG A 321 4.28 -11.38 -16.63
CA ARG A 321 3.60 -12.67 -16.91
C ARG A 321 2.33 -12.82 -16.08
N TYR A 322 2.42 -12.47 -14.81
CA TYR A 322 1.29 -12.55 -13.88
C TYR A 322 0.18 -11.58 -14.25
N ASP A 323 0.52 -10.33 -14.56
CA ASP A 323 -0.46 -9.36 -15.02
C ASP A 323 -1.12 -9.78 -16.35
N GLN A 324 -0.37 -10.42 -17.25
CA GLN A 324 -0.95 -10.99 -18.48
C GLN A 324 -1.89 -12.17 -18.20
N PHE A 325 -1.54 -13.06 -17.26
CA PHE A 325 -2.43 -14.12 -16.80
C PHE A 325 -3.74 -13.54 -16.27
N GLN A 326 -3.66 -12.54 -15.38
CA GLN A 326 -4.81 -11.84 -14.80
C GLN A 326 -5.65 -11.11 -15.85
N LYS A 327 -5.03 -10.57 -16.90
CA LYS A 327 -5.74 -10.01 -18.05
C LYS A 327 -6.57 -11.06 -18.79
N ILE A 328 -6.01 -12.25 -19.00
CA ILE A 328 -6.66 -13.33 -19.74
C ILE A 328 -7.78 -13.97 -18.92
N THR A 329 -7.55 -14.22 -17.63
CA THR A 329 -8.51 -14.96 -16.79
C THR A 329 -9.58 -14.05 -16.20
N ASN A 330 -9.21 -12.85 -15.75
CA ASN A 330 -10.05 -11.98 -14.94
C ASN A 330 -10.32 -10.61 -15.60
N GLY A 331 -9.79 -10.37 -16.80
CA GLY A 331 -9.97 -9.09 -17.51
C GLY A 331 -9.30 -7.91 -16.82
N ILE A 332 -8.28 -8.14 -15.99
CA ILE A 332 -7.56 -7.10 -15.24
C ILE A 332 -6.45 -6.49 -16.10
N LEU A 333 -6.43 -5.18 -16.24
CA LEU A 333 -5.44 -4.47 -17.05
C LEU A 333 -4.07 -4.39 -16.35
N PRO A 334 -2.97 -4.75 -17.05
CA PRO A 334 -1.60 -4.84 -16.51
C PRO A 334 -1.00 -3.48 -16.13
#